data_AF-A0A964AQE5-F1
#
_entry.id   AF-A0A964AQE5-F1
#
_cell.length_a   1.000
_cell.length_b   1.000
_cell.length_c   1.000
_cell.angle_alpha   90.00
_cell.angle_beta   90.00
_cell.angle_gamma   90.00
#
_symmetry.space_group_name_H-M   'P 1'
#
loop_
_entity.id
_entity.type
_entity.pdbx_description
1 polymer ?
#
loop_
_entity_poly.entity_id
_entity_poly.type
_entity_poly.pdbx_seq_one_letter_code
_entity_poly.pdbx_strand_id
1 'polypeptide(L)'
;MIALLALTLTGCSDYGLHLRADNWGDAEPAIDVDPRLLDFRSADSGEERRLSFTIRNVGTGLLQVDDLVLEGSEAFRLVTEERAFNLDPEAAVEIEVAFTPREVGEQQGAVTVVSNDDTEPEARVDLLGVGNTPWLVITPEVHDFGQREIPCGDTVDLTLQNVGVSDLVIDGWSHQGGDGQFSVVEAPSLPVTLVTGAYTTITVEYLPGVAGASTGELVVTSNDPRTAVTASQSGEGLPTDTRTEDFTSEENPPVDILFAVDQSGSMDDDAERLAENFSTFIDTLRETTTGWRVGVVTYDHGCFNNGVIRNSTADGATLFAEAVTMGEDREISDDEALFSIVDRALLQIDWGYCNEGWRREGARMHVIVVSDEPERSEEHASAWTWDFFVDRFGASVEDPSLLKISGVLDTEDCNEGADNYREAVEATGGELLSICAGNWADYALALAEATVDLAWTFALSETPVPSSIAVSVDGAPLSGGFHYEAGLNAVVVDEMVAGQSVEITYSVAAECP
;
A
#
# COMPACT_ATOMS: atom_id res chain seq x y z
N MET A 1 -93.84 -34.68 91.57
CA MET A 1 -94.77 -35.82 91.67
C MET A 1 -94.04 -37.03 91.12
N ILE A 2 -93.74 -38.02 91.99
CA ILE A 2 -93.49 -39.46 91.70
C ILE A 2 -92.27 -39.73 90.76
N ALA A 3 -91.11 -40.13 91.31
CA ALA A 3 -90.68 -41.52 91.55
C ALA A 3 -90.57 -42.34 90.24
N LEU A 4 -89.55 -43.16 89.95
CA LEU A 4 -88.98 -44.23 90.77
C LEU A 4 -87.94 -44.96 89.89
N LEU A 5 -86.85 -45.48 90.50
CA LEU A 5 -86.12 -46.75 90.20
C LEU A 5 -85.62 -47.06 88.77
N ALA A 6 -84.53 -47.78 88.50
CA ALA A 6 -83.56 -48.57 89.27
C ALA A 6 -82.33 -48.81 88.34
N LEU A 7 -81.10 -48.91 88.87
CA LEU A 7 -80.27 -50.15 88.93
C LEU A 7 -80.26 -50.99 87.63
N THR A 8 -79.16 -51.43 87.00
CA THR A 8 -77.77 -51.66 87.44
C THR A 8 -76.92 -52.24 86.30
N LEU A 9 -75.59 -52.07 86.43
CA LEU A 9 -74.48 -53.02 86.16
C LEU A 9 -74.00 -53.30 84.72
N THR A 10 -72.91 -52.59 84.38
CA THR A 10 -71.56 -53.08 83.96
C THR A 10 -71.38 -54.03 82.76
N GLY A 11 -70.56 -53.59 81.81
CA GLY A 11 -69.71 -54.41 80.93
C GLY A 11 -69.09 -53.60 79.78
N CYS A 12 -67.77 -53.39 79.78
CA CYS A 12 -67.02 -52.56 78.83
C CYS A 12 -66.80 -53.18 77.44
N SER A 13 -66.92 -52.37 76.38
CA SER A 13 -66.03 -52.15 75.20
C SER A 13 -66.90 -51.55 74.10
N ASP A 14 -66.64 -50.36 73.57
CA ASP A 14 -65.51 -50.08 72.69
C ASP A 14 -65.29 -48.56 72.59
N TYR A 15 -64.03 -48.15 72.46
CA TYR A 15 -63.65 -46.77 72.20
C TYR A 15 -63.96 -46.46 70.73
N GLY A 16 -65.10 -45.80 70.48
CA GLY A 16 -65.33 -45.12 69.21
C GLY A 16 -64.45 -43.88 69.12
N LEU A 17 -63.16 -44.05 68.87
CA LEU A 17 -62.29 -42.97 68.41
C LEU A 17 -62.87 -42.49 67.07
N HIS A 18 -63.44 -41.29 67.09
CA HIS A 18 -63.51 -40.47 65.89
C HIS A 18 -62.08 -40.25 65.43
N LEU A 19 -61.66 -40.94 64.36
CA LEU A 19 -60.50 -40.52 63.60
C LEU A 19 -60.83 -39.12 63.06
N ARG A 20 -60.32 -38.09 63.75
CA ARG A 20 -59.93 -36.88 63.06
C ARG A 20 -58.83 -37.31 62.11
N ALA A 21 -59.18 -37.36 60.83
CA ALA A 21 -58.18 -37.34 59.77
C ALA A 21 -57.55 -35.95 59.78
N ASP A 22 -56.56 -35.76 60.66
CA ASP A 22 -55.60 -34.68 60.53
C ASP A 22 -54.50 -35.15 59.55
N ASN A 23 -54.03 -34.21 58.73
CA ASN A 23 -52.93 -34.29 57.75
C ASN A 23 -53.20 -34.96 56.39
N TRP A 24 -53.73 -34.18 55.45
CA TRP A 24 -53.26 -34.24 54.06
C TRP A 24 -52.01 -33.34 54.07
N GLY A 25 -50.83 -33.91 53.84
CA GLY A 25 -49.62 -33.09 53.65
C GLY A 25 -49.86 -32.11 52.50
N ASP A 26 -49.43 -30.86 52.67
CA ASP A 26 -49.48 -29.88 51.59
C ASP A 26 -48.74 -30.45 50.37
N ALA A 27 -49.27 -30.19 49.18
CA ALA A 27 -48.67 -30.69 47.94
C ALA A 27 -47.34 -29.94 47.71
N GLU A 28 -46.23 -30.58 48.04
CA GLU A 28 -44.89 -30.00 47.96
C GLU A 28 -44.23 -30.38 46.61
N PRO A 29 -43.74 -29.41 45.82
CA PRO A 29 -42.88 -29.70 44.66
C PRO A 29 -41.54 -30.24 45.15
N ALA A 30 -40.96 -31.16 44.37
CA ALA A 30 -39.60 -31.67 44.63
C ALA A 30 -38.88 -31.88 43.31
N ILE A 31 -37.76 -31.19 43.11
CA ILE A 31 -36.96 -31.27 41.89
C ILE A 31 -35.98 -32.44 41.97
N ASP A 32 -35.86 -33.18 40.87
CA ASP A 32 -34.80 -34.15 40.64
C ASP A 32 -34.12 -33.83 39.31
N VAL A 33 -32.79 -33.75 39.33
CA VAL A 33 -31.96 -33.40 38.17
C VAL A 33 -30.92 -34.48 37.95
N ASP A 34 -31.01 -35.15 36.80
CA ASP A 34 -30.13 -36.28 36.46
C ASP A 34 -29.72 -36.29 34.98
N PRO A 35 -28.41 -36.43 34.67
CA PRO A 35 -27.28 -36.42 35.60
C PRO A 35 -26.94 -35.01 36.09
N ARG A 36 -26.26 -34.91 37.25
CA ARG A 36 -25.71 -33.64 37.78
C ARG A 36 -24.35 -33.24 37.18
N LEU A 37 -23.84 -34.03 36.22
CA LEU A 37 -22.60 -33.77 35.49
C LEU A 37 -22.78 -34.13 34.02
N LEU A 38 -22.49 -33.18 33.13
CA LEU A 38 -22.33 -33.42 31.70
C LEU A 38 -20.84 -33.32 31.33
N ASP A 39 -20.22 -34.47 31.06
CA ASP A 39 -18.84 -34.57 30.56
C ASP A 39 -18.85 -34.78 29.03
N PHE A 40 -18.58 -33.70 28.30
CA PHE A 40 -18.53 -33.63 26.84
C PHE A 40 -17.27 -34.25 26.23
N ARG A 41 -16.31 -34.70 27.05
CA ARG A 41 -15.00 -35.22 26.63
C ARG A 41 -14.25 -34.18 25.77
N SER A 42 -13.28 -34.64 24.99
CA SER A 42 -12.44 -33.79 24.14
C SER A 42 -13.06 -33.54 22.76
N ALA A 43 -13.37 -32.31 22.38
CA ALA A 43 -13.89 -31.94 21.06
C ALA A 43 -12.85 -31.15 20.26
N ASP A 44 -12.84 -31.33 18.93
CA ASP A 44 -11.93 -30.60 18.04
C ASP A 44 -12.48 -29.20 17.71
N SER A 45 -11.62 -28.30 17.23
CA SER A 45 -12.03 -26.94 16.83
C SER A 45 -13.19 -26.97 15.84
N GLY A 46 -14.26 -26.22 16.13
CA GLY A 46 -15.48 -26.16 15.32
C GLY A 46 -16.44 -27.35 15.46
N GLU A 47 -16.07 -28.42 16.18
CA GLU A 47 -16.96 -29.53 16.50
C GLU A 47 -17.97 -29.11 17.58
N GLU A 48 -19.27 -29.25 17.32
CA GLU A 48 -20.31 -29.09 18.34
C GLU A 48 -20.71 -30.46 18.91
N ARG A 49 -20.67 -30.60 20.23
CA ARG A 49 -21.20 -31.76 20.95
C ARG A 49 -22.40 -31.39 21.77
N ARG A 50 -23.39 -32.28 21.83
CA ARG A 50 -24.60 -32.07 22.61
C ARG A 50 -24.80 -33.19 23.60
N LEU A 51 -25.13 -32.82 24.84
CA LEU A 51 -25.55 -33.71 25.91
C LEU A 51 -26.78 -33.12 26.58
N SER A 52 -27.56 -33.95 27.25
CA SER A 52 -28.75 -33.52 27.95
C SER A 52 -28.78 -34.00 29.40
N PHE A 53 -29.50 -33.25 30.24
CA PHE A 53 -29.93 -33.68 31.55
C PHE A 53 -31.45 -33.57 31.66
N THR A 54 -32.04 -34.36 32.55
CA THR A 54 -33.49 -34.37 32.77
C THR A 54 -33.82 -33.65 34.06
N ILE A 55 -34.80 -32.75 34.01
CA ILE A 55 -35.46 -32.18 35.19
C ILE A 55 -36.77 -32.93 35.37
N ARG A 56 -37.00 -33.50 36.55
CA ARG A 56 -38.23 -34.22 36.89
C ARG A 56 -38.85 -33.63 38.14
N ASN A 57 -40.17 -33.53 38.15
CA ASN A 57 -40.91 -33.28 39.39
C ASN A 57 -41.23 -34.61 40.06
N VAL A 58 -40.51 -34.93 41.13
CA VAL A 58 -40.73 -36.13 41.96
C VAL A 58 -41.62 -35.85 43.18
N GLY A 59 -42.06 -34.60 43.34
CA GLY A 59 -42.95 -34.16 44.39
C GLY A 59 -44.42 -34.43 44.08
N THR A 60 -45.28 -33.89 44.94
CA THR A 60 -46.75 -34.00 44.80
C THR A 60 -47.42 -32.68 44.44
N GLY A 61 -46.69 -31.56 44.53
CA GLY A 61 -47.09 -30.22 44.08
C GLY A 61 -46.55 -29.86 42.69
N LEU A 62 -47.05 -28.77 42.10
CA LEU A 62 -46.56 -28.24 40.81
C LEU A 62 -45.17 -27.62 40.98
N LEU A 63 -44.17 -28.14 40.24
CA LEU A 63 -42.83 -27.56 40.19
C LEU A 63 -42.81 -26.47 39.12
N GLN A 64 -42.53 -25.24 39.54
CA GLN A 64 -42.31 -24.08 38.68
C GLN A 64 -40.80 -23.85 38.57
N VAL A 65 -40.25 -23.99 37.36
CA VAL A 65 -38.89 -23.60 37.04
C VAL A 65 -38.94 -22.17 36.52
N ASP A 66 -38.26 -21.25 37.22
CA ASP A 66 -38.27 -19.82 36.93
C ASP A 66 -37.19 -19.43 35.90
N ASP A 67 -36.03 -20.11 35.92
CA ASP A 67 -34.95 -19.87 34.96
C ASP A 67 -33.96 -21.05 34.87
N LEU A 68 -33.21 -21.09 33.76
CA LEU A 68 -32.03 -21.93 33.57
C LEU A 68 -30.83 -21.00 33.33
N VAL A 69 -30.01 -20.82 34.36
CA VAL A 69 -28.86 -19.91 34.31
C VAL A 69 -27.61 -20.70 33.94
N LEU A 70 -26.98 -20.35 32.82
CA LEU A 70 -25.69 -20.91 32.39
C LEU A 70 -24.54 -19.97 32.78
N GLU A 71 -23.56 -20.49 33.49
CA GLU A 71 -22.34 -19.77 33.89
C GLU A 71 -21.07 -20.57 33.50
N GLY A 72 -19.95 -19.87 33.35
CA GLY A 72 -18.64 -20.47 33.04
C GLY A 72 -18.17 -20.20 31.61
N SER A 73 -17.50 -21.18 30.99
CA SER A 73 -16.93 -21.03 29.64
C SER A 73 -18.00 -20.73 28.59
N GLU A 74 -17.71 -19.78 27.69
CA GLU A 74 -18.53 -19.47 26.52
C GLU A 74 -18.58 -20.59 25.47
N ALA A 75 -17.80 -21.66 25.64
CA ALA A 75 -17.93 -22.86 24.84
C ALA A 75 -19.23 -23.63 25.11
N PHE A 76 -19.86 -23.42 26.26
CA PHE A 76 -21.15 -24.03 26.56
C PHE A 76 -22.30 -23.11 26.12
N ARG A 77 -23.35 -23.72 25.59
CA ARG A 77 -24.58 -23.02 25.20
C ARG A 77 -25.78 -23.89 25.48
N LEU A 78 -26.79 -23.34 26.14
CA LEU A 78 -28.08 -24.02 26.28
C LEU A 78 -28.80 -24.04 24.92
N VAL A 79 -29.12 -25.24 24.42
CA VAL A 79 -29.84 -25.44 23.14
C VAL A 79 -31.34 -25.31 23.34
N THR A 80 -31.86 -25.81 24.46
CA THR A 80 -33.27 -25.59 24.84
C THR A 80 -33.53 -24.08 24.94
N GLU A 81 -34.55 -23.57 24.27
CA GLU A 81 -34.87 -22.12 24.25
C GLU A 81 -35.74 -21.69 25.44
N GLU A 82 -36.67 -22.55 25.86
CA GLU A 82 -37.57 -22.27 26.98
C GLU A 82 -36.80 -22.40 28.30
N ARG A 83 -36.72 -21.29 29.04
CA ARG A 83 -35.97 -21.17 30.29
C ARG A 83 -36.84 -21.31 31.54
N ALA A 84 -38.14 -21.06 31.39
CA ALA A 84 -39.10 -21.10 32.48
C ALA A 84 -40.30 -21.94 32.04
N PHE A 85 -40.72 -22.88 32.88
CA PHE A 85 -41.81 -23.81 32.57
C PHE A 85 -42.35 -24.46 33.85
N ASN A 86 -43.52 -25.10 33.74
CA ASN A 86 -44.14 -25.83 34.84
C ASN A 86 -44.14 -27.33 34.57
N LEU A 87 -43.85 -28.12 35.61
CA LEU A 87 -43.92 -29.58 35.58
C LEU A 87 -44.96 -30.07 36.59
N ASP A 88 -46.02 -30.70 36.09
CA ASP A 88 -46.94 -31.48 36.91
C ASP A 88 -46.19 -32.62 37.64
N PRO A 89 -46.72 -33.16 38.75
CA PRO A 89 -46.14 -34.33 39.40
C PRO A 89 -45.86 -35.47 38.41
N GLU A 90 -44.70 -36.13 38.56
CA GLU A 90 -44.16 -37.18 37.68
C GLU A 90 -43.72 -36.72 36.28
N ALA A 91 -44.03 -35.50 35.86
CA ALA A 91 -43.60 -34.95 34.59
C ALA A 91 -42.08 -34.68 34.57
N ALA A 92 -41.50 -34.71 33.37
CA ALA A 92 -40.09 -34.45 33.17
C ALA A 92 -39.87 -33.70 31.86
N VAL A 93 -38.80 -32.90 31.81
CA VAL A 93 -38.31 -32.22 30.62
C VAL A 93 -36.82 -32.49 30.44
N GLU A 94 -36.40 -32.64 29.20
CA GLU A 94 -34.99 -32.78 28.83
C GLU A 94 -34.41 -31.42 28.45
N ILE A 95 -33.29 -31.06 29.08
CA ILE A 95 -32.54 -29.83 28.80
C ILE A 95 -31.29 -30.22 28.02
N GLU A 96 -31.15 -29.70 26.80
CA GLU A 96 -29.99 -29.95 25.95
C GLU A 96 -28.98 -28.79 26.07
N VAL A 97 -27.71 -29.16 26.25
CA VAL A 97 -26.55 -28.26 26.31
C VAL A 97 -25.58 -28.63 25.20
N ALA A 98 -25.12 -27.65 24.46
CA ALA A 98 -24.07 -27.77 23.44
C ALA A 98 -22.72 -27.31 24.00
N PHE A 99 -21.65 -27.96 23.56
CA PHE A 99 -20.26 -27.61 23.80
C PHE A 99 -19.54 -27.45 22.44
N THR A 100 -18.98 -26.27 22.20
CA THR A 100 -18.10 -25.98 21.05
C THR A 100 -16.82 -25.32 21.60
N PRO A 101 -15.68 -26.01 21.59
CA PRO A 101 -14.47 -25.53 22.25
C PRO A 101 -13.90 -24.27 21.58
N ARG A 102 -13.55 -23.27 22.39
CA ARG A 102 -12.92 -22.01 21.94
C ARG A 102 -11.48 -21.83 22.38
N GLU A 103 -11.02 -22.68 23.29
CA GLU A 103 -9.66 -22.66 23.84
C GLU A 103 -9.14 -24.08 23.99
N VAL A 104 -7.83 -24.21 24.04
CA VAL A 104 -7.16 -25.49 24.29
C VAL A 104 -7.27 -25.88 25.76
N GLY A 105 -7.49 -27.16 26.03
CA GLY A 105 -7.52 -27.69 27.40
C GLY A 105 -8.92 -27.72 28.02
N GLU A 106 -8.96 -27.87 29.35
CA GLU A 106 -10.20 -28.09 30.10
C GLU A 106 -11.04 -26.82 30.22
N GLN A 107 -12.33 -26.95 29.96
CA GLN A 107 -13.32 -25.89 30.03
C GLN A 107 -14.46 -26.34 30.93
N GLN A 108 -14.84 -25.47 31.86
CA GLN A 108 -15.83 -25.77 32.90
C GLN A 108 -16.99 -24.76 32.85
N GLY A 109 -18.18 -25.23 33.21
CA GLY A 109 -19.37 -24.40 33.36
C GLY A 109 -20.41 -25.09 34.24
N ALA A 110 -21.56 -24.44 34.42
CA ALA A 110 -22.68 -25.06 35.09
C ALA A 110 -24.01 -24.46 34.65
N VAL A 111 -25.05 -25.30 34.65
CA VAL A 111 -26.44 -24.88 34.55
C VAL A 111 -27.06 -24.93 35.95
N THR A 112 -27.58 -23.80 36.42
CA THR A 112 -28.35 -23.70 37.66
C THR A 112 -29.83 -23.61 37.30
N VAL A 113 -30.62 -24.57 37.78
CA VAL A 113 -32.07 -24.62 37.64
C VAL A 113 -32.68 -23.92 38.85
N VAL A 114 -33.32 -22.77 38.64
CA VAL A 114 -33.99 -22.00 39.69
C VAL A 114 -35.46 -22.41 39.74
N SER A 115 -35.95 -22.83 40.90
CA SER A 115 -37.33 -23.33 41.04
C SER A 115 -37.98 -23.00 42.38
N ASN A 116 -39.27 -23.30 42.49
CA ASN A 116 -40.06 -23.16 43.72
C ASN A 116 -39.99 -24.38 44.67
N ASP A 117 -39.04 -25.30 44.49
CA ASP A 117 -38.74 -26.33 45.50
C ASP A 117 -38.08 -25.67 46.72
N ASP A 118 -38.80 -25.62 47.84
CA ASP A 118 -38.33 -24.98 49.08
C ASP A 118 -37.09 -25.66 49.69
N THR A 119 -36.85 -26.94 49.37
CA THR A 119 -35.71 -27.72 49.88
C THR A 119 -34.49 -27.66 48.96
N GLU A 120 -34.71 -27.52 47.65
CA GLU A 120 -33.67 -27.33 46.64
C GLU A 120 -34.08 -26.24 45.62
N PRO A 121 -34.07 -24.95 46.03
CA PRO A 121 -34.51 -23.85 45.16
C PRO A 121 -33.55 -23.61 43.98
N GLU A 122 -32.30 -24.08 44.10
CA GLU A 122 -31.28 -24.03 43.05
C GLU A 122 -30.64 -25.41 42.87
N ALA A 123 -30.99 -26.12 41.81
CA ALA A 123 -30.38 -27.40 41.46
C ALA A 123 -29.28 -27.19 40.40
N ARG A 124 -28.06 -27.64 40.70
CA ARG A 124 -26.87 -27.41 39.85
C ARG A 124 -26.48 -28.64 39.03
N VAL A 125 -26.15 -28.43 37.75
CA VAL A 125 -25.53 -29.40 36.83
C VAL A 125 -24.18 -28.86 36.38
N ASP A 126 -23.10 -29.56 36.72
CA ASP A 126 -21.75 -29.19 36.28
C ASP A 126 -21.51 -29.61 34.82
N LEU A 127 -20.77 -28.79 34.07
CA LEU A 127 -20.40 -29.03 32.68
C LEU A 127 -18.88 -29.10 32.58
N LEU A 128 -18.37 -30.16 31.95
CA LEU A 128 -16.95 -30.36 31.67
C LEU A 128 -16.74 -30.68 30.19
N GLY A 129 -15.75 -30.05 29.57
CA GLY A 129 -15.31 -30.34 28.22
C GLY A 129 -13.82 -30.08 28.06
N VAL A 130 -13.19 -30.71 27.08
CA VAL A 130 -11.78 -30.43 26.73
C VAL A 130 -11.72 -29.97 25.28
N GLY A 131 -11.08 -28.84 25.01
CA GLY A 131 -10.88 -28.35 23.66
C GLY A 131 -9.56 -28.81 23.05
N ASN A 132 -9.63 -29.39 21.85
CA ASN A 132 -8.48 -29.66 20.99
C ASN A 132 -8.45 -28.61 19.88
N THR A 133 -8.00 -27.41 20.20
CA THR A 133 -7.97 -26.28 19.27
C THR A 133 -6.52 -25.92 18.91
N PRO A 134 -6.29 -25.31 17.72
CA PRO A 134 -5.06 -24.57 17.51
C PRO A 134 -5.03 -23.35 18.45
N TRP A 135 -3.84 -22.83 18.71
CA TRP A 135 -3.65 -21.61 19.50
C TRP A 135 -2.45 -20.84 18.95
N LEU A 136 -2.70 -19.71 18.31
CA LEU A 136 -1.67 -18.81 17.81
C LEU A 136 -1.17 -17.88 18.92
N VAL A 137 0.15 -17.79 19.05
CA VAL A 137 0.85 -16.77 19.84
C VAL A 137 1.80 -16.01 18.91
N ILE A 138 1.79 -14.68 19.00
CA ILE A 138 2.72 -13.79 18.31
C ILE A 138 3.75 -13.28 19.32
N THR A 139 5.03 -13.28 18.97
CA THR A 139 6.09 -12.79 19.85
C THR A 139 7.10 -11.94 19.08
N PRO A 140 7.38 -10.69 19.49
CA PRO A 140 6.70 -9.96 20.58
C PRO A 140 5.24 -9.62 20.24
N GLU A 141 4.37 -9.55 21.26
CA GLU A 141 2.98 -9.07 21.12
C GLU A 141 2.91 -7.55 20.97
N VAL A 142 3.87 -6.83 21.57
CA VAL A 142 4.01 -5.37 21.46
C VAL A 142 5.45 -5.07 21.07
N HIS A 143 5.62 -4.29 20.00
CA HIS A 143 6.93 -3.80 19.58
C HIS A 143 6.92 -2.28 19.43
N ASP A 144 7.93 -1.64 20.00
CA ASP A 144 8.18 -0.21 19.83
C ASP A 144 9.48 -0.03 19.04
N PHE A 145 9.38 0.45 17.81
CA PHE A 145 10.52 0.80 16.98
C PHE A 145 11.27 2.02 17.54
N GLY A 146 10.66 2.78 18.45
CA GLY A 146 11.24 3.99 19.02
C GLY A 146 11.33 5.11 18.00
N GLN A 147 12.33 5.99 18.18
CA GLN A 147 12.52 7.17 17.32
C GLN A 147 13.31 6.83 16.06
N ARG A 148 12.78 7.24 14.91
CA ARG A 148 13.42 7.05 13.61
C ARG A 148 13.36 8.35 12.80
N GLU A 149 14.51 8.75 12.27
CA GLU A 149 14.58 9.93 11.38
C GLU A 149 13.90 9.60 10.06
N ILE A 150 13.18 10.55 9.48
CA ILE A 150 12.51 10.35 8.20
C ILE A 150 13.55 10.35 7.06
N PRO A 151 13.53 9.43 6.09
CA PRO A 151 12.60 8.31 5.90
C PRO A 151 13.18 6.97 6.38
N CYS A 152 14.10 6.96 7.33
CA CYS A 152 14.79 5.76 7.78
C CYS A 152 13.88 4.87 8.62
N GLY A 153 13.70 3.63 8.18
CA GLY A 153 12.90 2.64 8.88
C GLY A 153 13.70 1.73 9.81
N ASP A 154 13.01 0.78 10.40
CA ASP A 154 13.62 -0.38 11.05
C ASP A 154 12.66 -1.58 10.98
N THR A 155 13.19 -2.77 11.20
CA THR A 155 12.44 -4.01 11.08
C THR A 155 12.44 -4.81 12.37
N VAL A 156 11.39 -5.61 12.56
CA VAL A 156 11.27 -6.57 13.64
C VAL A 156 10.75 -7.90 13.12
N ASP A 157 11.40 -8.98 13.54
CA ASP A 157 10.91 -10.33 13.34
C ASP A 157 9.84 -10.66 14.38
N LEU A 158 8.64 -10.95 13.92
CA LEU A 158 7.57 -11.50 14.74
C LEU A 158 7.51 -13.02 14.54
N THR A 159 7.59 -13.75 15.64
CA THR A 159 7.42 -15.21 15.65
C THR A 159 5.96 -15.56 15.86
N LEU A 160 5.37 -16.29 14.91
CA LEU A 160 4.01 -16.83 14.96
C LEU A 160 4.11 -18.31 15.30
N GLN A 161 3.63 -18.71 16.47
CA GLN A 161 3.76 -20.08 16.98
C GLN A 161 2.39 -20.71 17.28
N ASN A 162 2.24 -21.98 16.90
CA ASN A 162 1.13 -22.81 17.37
C ASN A 162 1.46 -23.45 18.72
N VAL A 163 0.86 -22.96 19.79
CA VAL A 163 0.97 -23.54 21.15
C VAL A 163 -0.24 -24.42 21.51
N GLY A 164 -1.16 -24.61 20.57
CA GLY A 164 -2.34 -25.47 20.70
C GLY A 164 -1.99 -26.95 20.51
N VAL A 165 -3.02 -27.79 20.40
CA VAL A 165 -2.86 -29.25 20.22
C VAL A 165 -3.35 -29.76 18.87
N SER A 166 -3.89 -28.87 18.04
CA SER A 166 -4.36 -29.14 16.68
C SER A 166 -3.63 -28.25 15.68
N ASP A 167 -3.62 -28.64 14.40
CA ASP A 167 -2.94 -27.89 13.34
C ASP A 167 -3.52 -26.48 13.18
N LEU A 168 -2.63 -25.48 13.26
CA LEU A 168 -2.95 -24.08 13.03
C LEU A 168 -2.70 -23.75 11.56
N VAL A 169 -3.70 -23.23 10.88
CA VAL A 169 -3.62 -22.74 9.50
C VAL A 169 -3.74 -21.23 9.55
N ILE A 170 -2.69 -20.54 9.10
CA ILE A 170 -2.69 -19.08 8.92
C ILE A 170 -2.97 -18.83 7.43
N ASP A 171 -4.02 -18.06 7.16
CA ASP A 171 -4.52 -17.77 5.81
C ASP A 171 -4.20 -16.34 5.36
N GLY A 172 -3.77 -15.47 6.27
CA GLY A 172 -3.43 -14.09 5.95
C GLY A 172 -3.02 -13.24 7.14
N TRP A 173 -2.55 -12.03 6.83
CA TRP A 173 -2.32 -10.96 7.78
C TRP A 173 -2.58 -9.60 7.13
N SER A 174 -2.85 -8.59 7.95
CA SER A 174 -3.04 -7.21 7.50
C SER A 174 -2.58 -6.23 8.59
N HIS A 175 -2.20 -5.02 8.20
CA HIS A 175 -2.00 -3.93 9.15
C HIS A 175 -3.25 -3.06 9.26
N GLN A 176 -3.58 -2.66 10.48
CA GLN A 176 -4.62 -1.70 10.81
C GLN A 176 -3.98 -0.50 11.51
N GLY A 177 -4.32 0.72 11.10
CA GLY A 177 -3.75 1.95 11.64
C GLY A 177 -2.36 2.32 11.06
N GLY A 178 -1.74 3.34 11.63
CA GLY A 178 -0.39 3.80 11.27
C GLY A 178 -0.26 4.50 9.92
N ASP A 179 -1.36 4.80 9.24
CA ASP A 179 -1.42 5.55 7.97
C ASP A 179 -0.43 5.06 6.89
N GLY A 180 -0.21 3.74 6.82
CA GLY A 180 0.67 3.11 5.84
C GLY A 180 2.15 3.05 6.21
N GLN A 181 2.53 3.49 7.41
CA GLN A 181 3.93 3.48 7.89
C GLN A 181 4.39 2.13 8.43
N PHE A 182 3.50 1.13 8.57
CA PHE A 182 3.86 -0.23 8.97
C PHE A 182 3.53 -1.21 7.84
N SER A 183 4.47 -2.09 7.52
CA SER A 183 4.29 -3.07 6.44
C SER A 183 4.95 -4.41 6.75
N VAL A 184 4.49 -5.48 6.09
CA VAL A 184 5.17 -6.79 6.15
C VAL A 184 6.09 -6.89 4.95
N VAL A 185 7.39 -6.97 5.18
CA VAL A 185 8.43 -6.96 4.13
C VAL A 185 8.95 -8.35 3.80
N GLU A 186 8.90 -9.29 4.75
CA GLU A 186 9.23 -10.69 4.51
C GLU A 186 8.25 -11.62 5.23
N ALA A 187 7.78 -12.66 4.54
CA ALA A 187 6.83 -13.60 5.11
C ALA A 187 6.80 -14.92 4.32
N PRO A 188 6.32 -16.04 4.92
CA PRO A 188 6.14 -17.29 4.20
C PRO A 188 4.99 -17.20 3.19
N SER A 189 4.98 -18.11 2.21
CA SER A 189 3.83 -18.27 1.31
C SER A 189 2.60 -18.78 2.07
N LEU A 190 1.45 -18.18 1.80
CA LEU A 190 0.17 -18.56 2.37
C LEU A 190 -0.58 -19.60 1.50
N PRO A 191 -1.41 -20.47 2.10
CA PRO A 191 -1.59 -20.65 3.53
C PRO A 191 -0.41 -21.40 4.16
N VAL A 192 -0.09 -21.12 5.43
CA VAL A 192 0.93 -21.85 6.20
C VAL A 192 0.27 -22.71 7.28
N THR A 193 0.65 -23.99 7.34
CA THR A 193 0.19 -24.93 8.36
C THR A 193 1.28 -25.18 9.39
N LEU A 194 1.01 -24.83 10.64
CA LEU A 194 1.87 -25.06 11.80
C LEU A 194 1.29 -26.19 12.64
N VAL A 195 1.97 -27.34 12.65
CA VAL A 195 1.69 -28.42 13.61
C VAL A 195 1.99 -27.95 15.04
N THR A 196 1.50 -28.68 16.04
CA THR A 196 1.75 -28.38 17.46
C THR A 196 3.21 -28.09 17.78
N GLY A 197 3.48 -26.91 18.36
CA GLY A 197 4.80 -26.42 18.75
C GLY A 197 5.61 -25.78 17.62
N ALA A 198 5.20 -25.93 16.36
CA ALA A 198 5.87 -25.31 15.21
C ALA A 198 5.62 -23.80 15.17
N TYR A 199 6.56 -23.09 14.56
CA TYR A 199 6.49 -21.64 14.37
C TYR A 199 6.96 -21.24 12.98
N THR A 200 6.57 -20.03 12.57
CA THR A 200 7.14 -19.29 11.44
C THR A 200 7.50 -17.89 11.88
N THR A 201 8.34 -17.21 11.13
CA THR A 201 8.65 -15.79 11.33
C THR A 201 8.05 -14.96 10.21
N ILE A 202 7.68 -13.73 10.52
CA ILE A 202 7.39 -12.66 9.56
C ILE A 202 8.19 -11.43 9.97
N THR A 203 8.67 -10.67 8.99
CA THR A 203 9.44 -9.45 9.20
C THR A 203 8.53 -8.27 8.93
N VAL A 204 8.35 -7.43 9.94
CA VAL A 204 7.55 -6.20 9.87
C VAL A 204 8.49 -5.01 9.85
N GLU A 205 8.21 -4.04 9.00
CA GLU A 205 8.93 -2.77 8.88
C GLU A 205 8.07 -1.62 9.41
N TYR A 206 8.71 -0.68 10.11
CA TYR A 206 8.20 0.66 10.33
C TYR A 206 9.01 1.66 9.52
N LEU A 207 8.36 2.43 8.65
CA LEU A 207 8.96 3.44 7.79
C LEU A 207 8.25 4.80 8.01
N PRO A 208 8.81 5.71 8.84
CA PRO A 208 8.17 6.99 9.12
C PRO A 208 8.16 7.90 7.89
N GLY A 209 6.96 8.34 7.47
CA GLY A 209 6.79 9.30 6.37
C GLY A 209 6.49 10.74 6.82
N VAL A 210 6.16 10.92 8.10
CA VAL A 210 5.80 12.21 8.72
C VAL A 210 6.31 12.26 10.15
N ALA A 211 6.52 13.47 10.66
CA ALA A 211 6.95 13.65 12.03
C ALA A 211 5.82 13.33 13.02
N GLY A 212 6.15 12.71 14.14
CA GLY A 212 5.23 12.37 15.22
C GLY A 212 5.03 10.88 15.45
N ALA A 213 4.18 10.56 16.43
CA ALA A 213 3.93 9.19 16.83
C ALA A 213 2.98 8.47 15.86
N SER A 214 3.35 7.23 15.53
CA SER A 214 2.59 6.30 14.71
C SER A 214 2.29 5.03 15.50
N THR A 215 1.05 4.54 15.42
CA THR A 215 0.63 3.29 16.06
C THR A 215 -0.16 2.44 15.09
N GLY A 216 0.11 1.14 15.06
CA GLY A 216 -0.62 0.18 14.24
C GLY A 216 -0.73 -1.20 14.90
N GLU A 217 -1.56 -2.06 14.34
CA GLU A 217 -1.67 -3.46 14.72
C GLU A 217 -1.50 -4.35 13.49
N LEU A 218 -0.64 -5.36 13.62
CA LEU A 218 -0.68 -6.50 12.73
C LEU A 218 -1.81 -7.42 13.20
N VAL A 219 -2.74 -7.74 12.30
CA VAL A 219 -3.85 -8.67 12.53
C VAL A 219 -3.58 -9.94 11.74
N VAL A 220 -3.49 -11.08 12.41
CA VAL A 220 -3.28 -12.40 11.77
C VAL A 220 -4.59 -13.17 11.70
N THR A 221 -4.94 -13.60 10.49
CA THR A 221 -6.12 -14.41 10.20
C THR A 221 -5.74 -15.89 10.16
N SER A 222 -6.40 -16.70 10.97
CA SER A 222 -6.13 -18.14 11.08
C SER A 222 -7.38 -18.93 11.48
N ASN A 223 -7.25 -20.25 11.55
CA ASN A 223 -8.27 -21.15 12.09
C ASN A 223 -8.25 -21.26 13.64
N ASP A 224 -7.52 -20.38 14.34
CA ASP A 224 -7.67 -20.19 15.78
C ASP A 224 -9.12 -19.76 16.09
N PRO A 225 -9.85 -20.48 16.95
CA PRO A 225 -11.27 -20.20 17.21
C PRO A 225 -11.52 -18.93 18.04
N ARG A 226 -10.46 -18.29 18.56
CA ARG A 226 -10.55 -16.97 19.19
C ARG A 226 -10.74 -15.89 18.12
N THR A 227 -11.04 -14.66 18.54
CA THR A 227 -10.97 -13.50 17.65
C THR A 227 -9.57 -13.37 17.03
N ALA A 228 -9.45 -12.62 15.92
CA ALA A 228 -8.17 -12.42 15.25
C ALA A 228 -7.06 -12.03 16.25
N VAL A 229 -5.91 -12.71 16.14
CA VAL A 229 -4.77 -12.49 17.04
C VAL A 229 -3.96 -11.32 16.51
N THR A 230 -3.68 -10.33 17.37
CA THR A 230 -3.01 -9.10 16.97
C THR A 230 -1.62 -8.95 17.62
N ALA A 231 -0.78 -8.13 17.00
CA ALA A 231 0.46 -7.63 17.60
C ALA A 231 0.55 -6.11 17.40
N SER A 232 0.64 -5.36 18.50
CA SER A 232 0.66 -3.91 18.50
C SER A 232 2.05 -3.36 18.18
N GLN A 233 2.09 -2.26 17.46
CA GLN A 233 3.31 -1.63 16.96
C GLN A 233 3.26 -0.13 17.16
N SER A 234 4.39 0.44 17.55
CA SER A 234 4.56 1.89 17.69
C SER A 234 5.91 2.35 17.18
N GLY A 235 5.97 3.62 16.77
CA GLY A 235 7.21 4.31 16.46
C GLY A 235 6.98 5.82 16.45
N GLU A 236 8.06 6.60 16.45
CA GLU A 236 8.02 8.06 16.33
C GLU A 236 8.93 8.52 15.20
N GLY A 237 8.32 9.17 14.20
CA GLY A 237 9.05 9.84 13.14
C GLY A 237 9.65 11.14 13.66
N LEU A 238 10.97 11.29 13.56
CA LEU A 238 11.65 12.54 13.85
C LEU A 238 11.74 13.36 12.56
N PRO A 239 11.39 14.66 12.62
CA PRO A 239 11.65 15.55 11.50
C PRO A 239 13.16 15.61 11.27
N THR A 240 13.57 15.51 10.01
CA THR A 240 14.94 15.83 9.63
C THR A 240 15.14 17.34 9.54
N ASP A 241 16.39 17.77 9.40
CA ASP A 241 16.73 19.18 9.21
C ASP A 241 15.89 19.76 8.06
N THR A 242 15.18 20.86 8.34
CA THR A 242 14.39 21.55 7.33
C THR A 242 15.24 22.61 6.64
N ARG A 243 15.15 22.67 5.31
CA ARG A 243 15.74 23.71 4.48
C ARG A 243 14.66 24.54 3.82
N THR A 244 14.94 25.83 3.72
CA THR A 244 14.14 26.79 2.99
C THR A 244 15.09 27.49 2.04
N GLU A 245 14.78 27.45 0.76
CA GLU A 245 15.55 28.08 -0.31
C GLU A 245 14.67 29.06 -1.08
N ASP A 246 15.21 30.26 -1.29
CA ASP A 246 14.57 31.35 -2.00
C ASP A 246 15.15 31.45 -3.41
N PHE A 247 14.27 31.38 -4.41
CA PHE A 247 14.58 31.56 -5.81
C PHE A 247 13.86 32.79 -6.35
N THR A 248 14.46 33.40 -7.38
CA THR A 248 13.77 34.39 -8.20
C THR A 248 13.65 33.82 -9.59
N SER A 249 12.45 33.87 -10.16
CA SER A 249 12.22 33.41 -11.51
C SER A 249 12.88 34.40 -12.48
N GLU A 250 14.13 34.13 -12.86
CA GLU A 250 14.83 34.94 -13.87
C GLU A 250 14.14 34.75 -15.24
N GLU A 251 14.24 35.77 -16.09
CA GLU A 251 13.61 35.84 -17.42
C GLU A 251 13.77 34.49 -18.15
N ASN A 252 12.66 33.85 -18.58
CA ASN A 252 12.66 32.48 -19.15
C ASN A 252 13.87 32.30 -20.08
N PRO A 253 14.91 31.53 -19.67
CA PRO A 253 16.16 31.55 -20.38
C PRO A 253 15.95 31.08 -21.82
N PRO A 254 16.67 31.68 -22.77
CA PRO A 254 16.60 31.24 -24.15
C PRO A 254 16.90 29.73 -24.27
N VAL A 255 16.35 29.06 -25.29
CA VAL A 255 16.59 27.63 -25.53
C VAL A 255 17.28 27.40 -26.87
N ASP A 256 18.41 26.71 -26.86
CA ASP A 256 19.16 26.27 -28.02
C ASP A 256 18.87 24.79 -28.24
N ILE A 257 18.23 24.48 -29.37
CA ILE A 257 17.70 23.16 -29.70
C ILE A 257 18.58 22.56 -30.79
N LEU A 258 18.99 21.31 -30.61
CA LEU A 258 19.82 20.58 -31.54
C LEU A 258 19.14 19.27 -31.91
N PHE A 259 18.69 19.16 -33.16
CA PHE A 259 18.20 17.91 -33.71
C PHE A 259 19.36 17.11 -34.30
N ALA A 260 19.51 15.88 -33.84
CA ALA A 260 20.34 14.87 -34.47
C ALA A 260 19.40 13.77 -34.99
N VAL A 261 19.42 13.55 -36.30
CA VAL A 261 18.49 12.64 -36.97
C VAL A 261 19.31 11.60 -37.69
N ASP A 262 19.03 10.34 -37.39
CA ASP A 262 19.60 9.19 -38.05
C ASP A 262 19.27 9.24 -39.56
N GLN A 263 20.25 8.90 -40.37
CA GLN A 263 20.17 8.91 -41.83
C GLN A 263 20.36 7.52 -42.42
N SER A 264 20.23 6.48 -41.61
CA SER A 264 20.20 5.09 -42.05
C SER A 264 19.04 4.87 -43.04
N GLY A 265 19.10 3.76 -43.79
CA GLY A 265 18.10 3.46 -44.81
C GLY A 265 16.72 3.13 -44.26
N SER A 266 16.60 2.76 -42.98
CA SER A 266 15.32 2.51 -42.32
C SER A 266 14.58 3.79 -41.94
N MET A 267 15.31 4.90 -41.78
CA MET A 267 14.79 6.17 -41.27
C MET A 267 14.13 7.09 -42.31
N ASP A 268 14.09 6.70 -43.58
CA ASP A 268 13.61 7.60 -44.66
C ASP A 268 12.16 8.06 -44.45
N ASP A 269 11.24 7.15 -44.10
CA ASP A 269 9.84 7.52 -43.89
C ASP A 269 9.62 8.24 -42.57
N ASP A 270 10.42 7.96 -41.55
CA ASP A 270 10.36 8.67 -40.27
C ASP A 270 10.94 10.08 -40.35
N ALA A 271 12.03 10.28 -41.11
CA ALA A 271 12.56 11.61 -41.42
C ALA A 271 11.55 12.45 -42.22
N GLU A 272 10.82 11.85 -43.17
CA GLU A 272 9.73 12.52 -43.88
C GLU A 272 8.58 12.91 -42.92
N ARG A 273 8.16 12.01 -42.02
CA ARG A 273 7.11 12.30 -41.04
C ARG A 273 7.52 13.40 -40.05
N LEU A 274 8.78 13.40 -39.61
CA LEU A 274 9.35 14.47 -38.78
C LEU A 274 9.31 15.82 -39.53
N ALA A 275 9.75 15.83 -40.80
CA ALA A 275 9.72 17.02 -41.65
C ALA A 275 8.31 17.60 -41.84
N GLU A 276 7.31 16.74 -42.06
CA GLU A 276 5.91 17.16 -42.25
C GLU A 276 5.30 17.80 -41.00
N ASN A 277 5.72 17.38 -39.80
CA ASN A 277 5.12 17.78 -38.53
C ASN A 277 5.89 18.90 -37.78
N PHE A 278 7.07 19.28 -38.25
CA PHE A 278 7.90 20.30 -37.59
C PHE A 278 7.26 21.70 -37.53
N SER A 279 6.27 21.98 -38.40
CA SER A 279 5.49 23.22 -38.31
C SER A 279 4.76 23.37 -36.97
N THR A 280 4.19 22.27 -36.45
CA THR A 280 3.56 22.21 -35.12
C THR A 280 4.55 22.54 -34.02
N PHE A 281 5.77 22.00 -34.12
CA PHE A 281 6.84 22.25 -33.15
C PHE A 281 7.21 23.74 -33.10
N ILE A 282 7.48 24.36 -34.26
CA ILE A 282 7.83 25.78 -34.33
C ILE A 282 6.67 26.68 -33.85
N ASP A 283 5.43 26.38 -34.24
CA ASP A 283 4.29 27.22 -33.87
C ASP A 283 4.01 27.16 -32.36
N THR A 284 4.16 25.98 -31.75
CA THR A 284 4.12 25.82 -30.28
C THR A 284 5.20 26.66 -29.60
N LEU A 285 6.45 26.59 -30.08
CA LEU A 285 7.53 27.41 -29.51
C LEU A 285 7.29 28.91 -29.68
N ARG A 286 6.69 29.36 -30.79
CA ARG A 286 6.37 30.77 -31.04
C ARG A 286 5.32 31.32 -30.09
N GLU A 287 4.40 30.48 -29.64
CA GLU A 287 3.38 30.86 -28.66
C GLU A 287 3.97 31.00 -27.25
N THR A 288 5.03 30.23 -26.93
CA THR A 288 5.58 30.15 -25.57
C THR A 288 6.84 30.99 -25.35
N THR A 289 7.73 31.11 -26.33
CA THR A 289 8.97 31.90 -26.20
C THR A 289 9.47 32.46 -27.52
N THR A 290 10.02 33.68 -27.49
CA THR A 290 10.70 34.26 -28.67
C THR A 290 12.19 33.90 -28.72
N GLY A 291 12.70 33.24 -27.67
CA GLY A 291 14.12 33.02 -27.42
C GLY A 291 14.62 31.65 -27.85
N TRP A 292 14.13 31.05 -28.93
CA TRP A 292 14.60 29.74 -29.39
C TRP A 292 15.48 29.80 -30.65
N ARG A 293 16.37 28.82 -30.80
CA ARG A 293 17.17 28.56 -32.02
C ARG A 293 17.25 27.06 -32.24
N VAL A 294 17.16 26.63 -33.49
CA VAL A 294 17.26 25.21 -33.89
C VAL A 294 18.47 25.03 -34.80
N GLY A 295 19.34 24.10 -34.43
CA GLY A 295 20.34 23.50 -35.32
C GLY A 295 19.90 22.09 -35.68
N VAL A 296 20.18 21.67 -36.92
CA VAL A 296 19.95 20.29 -37.39
C VAL A 296 21.29 19.76 -37.86
N VAL A 297 21.73 18.65 -37.28
CA VAL A 297 22.99 17.99 -37.64
C VAL A 297 22.74 16.56 -38.03
N THR A 298 23.19 16.18 -39.22
CA THR A 298 23.21 14.78 -39.65
C THR A 298 24.48 14.41 -40.42
N TYR A 299 25.35 15.38 -40.70
CA TYR A 299 26.65 15.13 -41.35
C TYR A 299 27.76 14.86 -40.35
N ASP A 300 28.69 13.95 -40.69
CA ASP A 300 29.83 13.56 -39.85
C ASP A 300 30.73 14.74 -39.45
N HIS A 301 30.81 15.79 -40.26
CA HIS A 301 31.62 16.97 -39.96
C HIS A 301 30.98 17.93 -38.94
N GLY A 302 29.74 17.66 -38.51
CA GLY A 302 29.06 18.38 -37.43
C GLY A 302 28.53 19.77 -37.81
N CYS A 303 28.53 20.17 -39.08
CA CYS A 303 27.98 21.48 -39.47
C CYS A 303 26.48 21.36 -39.72
N PHE A 304 25.70 22.37 -39.33
CA PHE A 304 24.26 22.35 -39.53
C PHE A 304 23.85 22.40 -40.99
N ASN A 305 22.93 21.51 -41.38
CA ASN A 305 22.59 21.25 -42.78
C ASN A 305 21.99 22.46 -43.51
N ASN A 306 21.37 23.40 -42.78
CA ASN A 306 20.83 24.66 -43.33
C ASN A 306 21.13 25.88 -42.41
N GLY A 307 22.21 25.80 -41.64
CA GLY A 307 22.55 26.81 -40.63
C GLY A 307 21.54 26.85 -39.48
N VAL A 308 21.47 27.99 -38.78
CA VAL A 308 20.65 28.13 -37.56
C VAL A 308 19.26 28.70 -37.89
N ILE A 309 18.23 27.91 -37.63
CA ILE A 309 16.82 28.31 -37.71
C ILE A 309 16.46 29.08 -36.44
N ARG A 310 15.79 30.22 -36.60
CA ARG A 310 15.40 31.13 -35.52
C ARG A 310 13.93 31.50 -35.68
N ASN A 311 13.35 32.11 -34.65
CA ASN A 311 12.00 32.67 -34.75
C ASN A 311 11.82 33.64 -35.95
N SER A 312 12.87 34.40 -36.28
CA SER A 312 12.88 35.34 -37.40
C SER A 312 13.21 34.72 -38.76
N THR A 313 13.53 33.43 -38.84
CA THR A 313 13.91 32.77 -40.10
C THR A 313 12.66 32.56 -40.95
N ALA A 314 12.63 33.18 -42.13
CA ALA A 314 11.58 32.93 -43.12
C ALA A 314 11.64 31.48 -43.58
N ASP A 315 10.47 30.84 -43.75
CA ASP A 315 10.34 29.46 -44.22
C ASP A 315 11.14 28.44 -43.40
N GLY A 316 11.29 28.69 -42.08
CA GLY A 316 12.08 27.84 -41.18
C GLY A 316 11.64 26.36 -41.17
N ALA A 317 10.34 26.09 -41.33
CA ALA A 317 9.84 24.71 -41.42
C ALA A 317 10.33 24.01 -42.70
N THR A 318 10.42 24.73 -43.83
CA THR A 318 10.97 24.20 -45.08
C THR A 318 12.46 23.93 -44.96
N LEU A 319 13.22 24.85 -44.35
CA LEU A 319 14.66 24.65 -44.13
C LEU A 319 14.95 23.46 -43.21
N PHE A 320 14.09 23.22 -42.23
CA PHE A 320 14.20 22.04 -41.37
C PHE A 320 13.86 20.76 -42.15
N ALA A 321 12.77 20.75 -42.90
CA ALA A 321 12.40 19.61 -43.75
C ALA A 321 13.56 19.23 -44.69
N GLU A 322 14.12 20.22 -45.41
CA GLU A 322 15.29 20.04 -46.27
C GLU A 322 16.53 19.54 -45.51
N ALA A 323 16.67 19.87 -44.23
CA ALA A 323 17.81 19.46 -43.41
C ALA A 323 17.73 18.00 -42.97
N VAL A 324 16.53 17.48 -42.70
CA VAL A 324 16.33 16.11 -42.21
C VAL A 324 16.08 15.08 -43.32
N THR A 325 15.55 15.52 -44.48
CA THR A 325 15.30 14.63 -45.65
C THR A 325 16.41 14.77 -46.68
N MET A 326 17.54 14.08 -46.51
CA MET A 326 18.70 14.22 -47.42
C MET A 326 18.74 13.26 -48.60
N GLY A 327 17.78 12.33 -48.70
CA GLY A 327 17.65 11.40 -49.83
C GLY A 327 18.87 10.45 -49.96
N GLU A 328 19.15 9.98 -51.18
CA GLU A 328 20.17 8.94 -51.47
C GLU A 328 21.64 9.45 -51.44
N ASP A 329 21.90 10.76 -51.28
CA ASP A 329 23.25 11.35 -51.36
C ASP A 329 23.91 11.46 -49.96
N ARG A 330 24.04 10.30 -49.30
CA ARG A 330 24.50 10.18 -47.90
C ARG A 330 26.02 10.05 -47.85
N GLU A 331 26.74 11.16 -47.66
CA GLU A 331 28.15 11.15 -47.25
C GLU A 331 28.26 11.03 -45.72
N ILE A 332 27.73 9.94 -45.16
CA ILE A 332 27.60 9.72 -43.70
C ILE A 332 28.13 8.32 -43.39
N SER A 333 29.10 8.21 -42.48
CA SER A 333 29.60 6.93 -41.94
C SER A 333 29.14 6.63 -40.53
N ASP A 334 28.57 7.63 -39.85
CA ASP A 334 28.21 7.58 -38.44
C ASP A 334 26.69 7.75 -38.26
N ASP A 335 25.89 7.21 -39.18
CA ASP A 335 24.43 7.36 -39.25
C ASP A 335 23.73 6.90 -37.95
N GLU A 336 24.23 5.83 -37.32
CA GLU A 336 23.72 5.29 -36.05
C GLU A 336 24.43 5.87 -34.79
N ALA A 337 25.46 6.71 -34.97
CA ALA A 337 26.28 7.25 -33.87
C ALA A 337 26.01 8.75 -33.62
N LEU A 338 24.73 9.08 -33.38
CA LEU A 338 24.28 10.47 -33.29
C LEU A 338 24.95 11.26 -32.16
N PHE A 339 25.34 10.63 -31.05
CA PHE A 339 26.05 11.38 -29.99
C PHE A 339 27.44 11.84 -30.43
N SER A 340 28.15 11.06 -31.24
CA SER A 340 29.39 11.51 -31.87
C SER A 340 29.14 12.68 -32.82
N ILE A 341 28.05 12.65 -33.58
CA ILE A 341 27.67 13.74 -34.48
C ILE A 341 27.31 15.01 -33.68
N VAL A 342 26.57 14.88 -32.58
CA VAL A 342 26.25 15.99 -31.66
C VAL A 342 27.50 16.57 -31.03
N ASP A 343 28.43 15.75 -30.50
CA ASP A 343 29.69 16.24 -29.93
C ASP A 343 30.49 17.04 -30.97
N ARG A 344 30.58 16.54 -32.20
CA ARG A 344 31.23 17.27 -33.30
C ARG A 344 30.51 18.57 -33.61
N ALA A 345 29.18 18.61 -33.58
CA ALA A 345 28.44 19.84 -33.81
C ALA A 345 28.70 20.90 -32.74
N LEU A 346 28.80 20.48 -31.48
CA LEU A 346 29.15 21.34 -30.34
C LEU A 346 30.60 21.85 -30.45
N LEU A 347 31.51 21.12 -31.08
CA LEU A 347 32.87 21.61 -31.37
C LEU A 347 32.91 22.66 -32.50
N GLN A 348 31.84 22.83 -33.28
CA GLN A 348 31.76 23.79 -34.40
C GLN A 348 31.07 25.12 -34.02
N ILE A 349 30.72 25.34 -32.74
CA ILE A 349 29.94 26.52 -32.32
C ILE A 349 30.79 27.77 -32.06
N ASP A 350 32.11 27.61 -31.98
CA ASP A 350 33.05 28.69 -31.71
C ASP A 350 33.22 29.65 -32.90
N TRP A 351 33.74 30.84 -32.60
CA TRP A 351 33.99 31.88 -33.61
C TRP A 351 34.90 31.37 -34.74
N GLY A 352 34.43 31.51 -35.98
CA GLY A 352 35.12 31.06 -37.19
C GLY A 352 34.81 29.64 -37.65
N TYR A 353 33.97 28.91 -36.93
CA TYR A 353 33.47 27.59 -37.32
C TYR A 353 32.04 27.65 -37.89
N CYS A 354 31.55 26.55 -38.47
CA CYS A 354 30.33 26.56 -39.27
C CYS A 354 29.03 26.74 -38.45
N ASN A 355 29.03 26.42 -37.15
CA ASN A 355 27.88 26.58 -36.27
C ASN A 355 28.01 27.83 -35.36
N GLU A 356 28.92 28.75 -35.72
CA GLU A 356 29.16 29.97 -34.96
C GLU A 356 27.85 30.71 -34.62
N GLY A 357 27.72 31.09 -33.35
CA GLY A 357 26.60 31.93 -32.89
C GLY A 357 25.27 31.19 -32.80
N TRP A 358 25.29 29.86 -32.74
CA TRP A 358 24.15 29.04 -32.30
C TRP A 358 23.96 29.18 -30.78
N ARG A 359 24.93 28.71 -29.99
CA ARG A 359 24.92 28.71 -28.52
C ARG A 359 24.86 30.12 -27.93
N ARG A 360 24.05 30.30 -26.89
CA ARG A 360 23.93 31.51 -26.08
C ARG A 360 24.32 31.25 -24.64
N GLU A 361 24.95 32.26 -24.05
CA GLU A 361 25.23 32.33 -22.60
C GLU A 361 23.88 32.28 -21.83
N GLY A 362 23.81 31.48 -20.77
CA GLY A 362 22.63 31.23 -19.95
C GLY A 362 21.47 30.49 -20.66
N ALA A 363 21.66 30.03 -21.90
CA ALA A 363 20.61 29.31 -22.61
C ALA A 363 20.56 27.84 -22.19
N ARG A 364 19.34 27.31 -22.12
CA ARG A 364 19.10 25.88 -22.01
C ARG A 364 19.45 25.20 -23.31
N MET A 365 19.96 23.97 -23.23
CA MET A 365 20.26 23.16 -24.39
C MET A 365 19.33 21.95 -24.43
N HIS A 366 18.58 21.80 -25.52
CA HIS A 366 17.72 20.65 -25.75
C HIS A 366 18.25 19.86 -26.95
N VAL A 367 18.86 18.70 -26.68
CA VAL A 367 19.27 17.76 -27.73
C VAL A 367 18.10 16.83 -28.00
N ILE A 368 17.70 16.70 -29.27
CA ILE A 368 16.63 15.80 -29.69
C ILE A 368 17.25 14.79 -30.66
N VAL A 369 17.27 13.52 -30.24
CA VAL A 369 17.74 12.40 -31.06
C VAL A 369 16.57 11.68 -31.70
N VAL A 370 16.71 11.29 -32.97
CA VAL A 370 15.68 10.55 -33.71
C VAL A 370 16.36 9.41 -34.45
N SER A 371 16.12 8.17 -34.01
CA SER A 371 16.74 6.96 -34.55
C SER A 371 15.87 5.73 -34.25
N ASP A 372 15.85 4.76 -35.14
CA ASP A 372 15.21 3.46 -34.94
C ASP A 372 16.21 2.35 -34.56
N GLU A 373 17.44 2.73 -34.23
CA GLU A 373 18.56 1.84 -33.92
C GLU A 373 19.31 2.31 -32.65
N PRO A 374 20.09 1.43 -31.98
CA PRO A 374 20.90 1.78 -30.81
C PRO A 374 21.99 2.82 -31.11
N GLU A 375 22.37 3.61 -30.10
CA GLU A 375 23.50 4.54 -30.24
C GLU A 375 24.84 3.78 -30.36
N ARG A 376 25.59 4.02 -31.45
CA ARG A 376 26.82 3.29 -31.82
C ARG A 376 28.15 4.02 -31.62
N SER A 377 28.20 5.13 -30.89
CA SER A 377 29.46 5.86 -30.68
C SER A 377 30.55 5.03 -29.99
N GLU A 378 30.17 4.04 -29.19
CA GLU A 378 31.12 3.13 -28.53
C GLU A 378 31.96 2.28 -29.51
N GLU A 379 31.49 2.10 -30.75
CA GLU A 379 32.22 1.37 -31.79
C GLU A 379 33.47 2.14 -32.27
N HIS A 380 33.43 3.47 -32.18
CA HIS A 380 34.57 4.34 -32.47
C HIS A 380 35.60 4.33 -31.33
N ALA A 381 35.12 4.34 -30.09
CA ALA A 381 35.93 4.18 -28.90
C ALA A 381 35.08 3.65 -27.75
N SER A 382 35.49 2.56 -27.11
CA SER A 382 34.72 1.92 -26.03
C SER A 382 34.53 2.76 -24.76
N ALA A 383 35.07 3.98 -24.71
CA ALA A 383 34.85 4.95 -23.63
C ALA A 383 33.75 5.97 -23.98
N TRP A 384 33.22 5.93 -25.20
CA TRP A 384 32.17 6.81 -25.70
C TRP A 384 30.80 6.18 -25.42
N THR A 385 30.53 5.97 -24.13
CA THR A 385 29.24 5.50 -23.60
C THR A 385 28.24 6.65 -23.51
N TRP A 386 26.95 6.35 -23.28
CA TRP A 386 25.92 7.38 -23.17
C TRP A 386 26.22 8.41 -22.06
N ASP A 387 26.71 7.97 -20.90
CA ASP A 387 27.02 8.84 -19.75
C ASP A 387 28.20 9.77 -20.04
N PHE A 388 29.18 9.30 -20.81
CA PHE A 388 30.27 10.13 -21.31
C PHE A 388 29.77 11.29 -22.17
N PHE A 389 28.76 11.07 -23.02
CA PHE A 389 28.20 12.14 -23.84
C PHE A 389 27.28 13.08 -23.07
N VAL A 390 26.49 12.57 -22.12
CA VAL A 390 25.71 13.41 -21.20
C VAL A 390 26.64 14.39 -20.48
N ASP A 391 27.76 13.92 -19.93
CA ASP A 391 28.77 14.78 -19.29
C ASP A 391 29.38 15.81 -20.24
N ARG A 392 29.66 15.42 -21.49
CA ARG A 392 30.23 16.34 -22.50
C ARG A 392 29.25 17.40 -22.97
N PHE A 393 27.99 17.02 -23.17
CA PHE A 393 26.94 17.95 -23.52
C PHE A 393 26.65 18.88 -22.33
N GLY A 394 26.66 18.36 -21.10
CA GLY A 394 26.52 19.13 -19.87
C GLY A 394 27.64 20.14 -19.68
N ALA A 395 28.87 19.79 -20.05
CA ALA A 395 30.00 20.73 -20.07
C ALA A 395 29.90 21.84 -21.13
N SER A 396 28.95 21.72 -22.06
CA SER A 396 28.69 22.72 -23.11
C SER A 396 27.65 23.77 -22.69
N VAL A 397 26.98 23.59 -21.56
CA VAL A 397 26.10 24.57 -20.91
C VAL A 397 26.73 25.12 -19.63
N GLU A 398 26.20 26.21 -19.07
CA GLU A 398 26.73 26.82 -17.85
C GLU A 398 26.53 25.98 -16.60
N ASP A 399 25.39 25.30 -16.55
CA ASP A 399 25.00 24.39 -15.48
C ASP A 399 24.46 23.11 -16.15
N PRO A 400 24.92 21.90 -15.78
CA PRO A 400 24.44 20.65 -16.36
C PRO A 400 22.92 20.45 -16.28
N SER A 401 22.23 21.05 -15.32
CA SER A 401 20.76 21.03 -15.21
C SER A 401 20.06 21.78 -16.35
N LEU A 402 20.78 22.58 -17.13
CA LEU A 402 20.27 23.27 -18.32
C LEU A 402 20.29 22.38 -19.57
N LEU A 403 20.82 21.16 -19.49
CA LEU A 403 20.78 20.16 -20.55
C LEU A 403 19.55 19.26 -20.39
N LYS A 404 18.80 19.12 -21.49
CA LYS A 404 17.79 18.07 -21.65
C LYS A 404 18.07 17.29 -22.94
N ILE A 405 17.93 15.97 -22.90
CA ILE A 405 18.03 15.10 -24.06
C ILE A 405 16.70 14.38 -24.22
N SER A 406 15.97 14.64 -25.32
CA SER A 406 14.75 13.89 -25.65
C SER A 406 14.99 13.01 -26.86
N GLY A 407 14.17 11.97 -27.02
CA GLY A 407 14.33 11.00 -28.08
C GLY A 407 13.01 10.57 -28.70
N VAL A 408 12.97 10.48 -30.04
CA VAL A 408 12.00 9.64 -30.77
C VAL A 408 12.74 8.39 -31.19
N LEU A 409 12.53 7.31 -30.45
CA LEU A 409 13.40 6.14 -30.43
C LEU A 409 12.61 4.83 -30.57
N ASP A 410 13.28 3.76 -30.98
CA ASP A 410 12.69 2.42 -30.97
C ASP A 410 12.59 1.83 -29.54
N THR A 411 11.60 2.30 -28.77
CA THR A 411 11.39 1.86 -27.38
C THR A 411 10.57 0.59 -27.24
N GLU A 412 9.89 0.17 -28.30
CA GLU A 412 9.04 -1.04 -28.32
C GLU A 412 9.69 -2.21 -29.09
N ASP A 413 10.97 -2.07 -29.43
CA ASP A 413 11.77 -3.02 -30.21
C ASP A 413 11.07 -3.43 -31.52
N CYS A 414 10.50 -2.45 -32.25
CA CYS A 414 9.94 -2.68 -33.57
C CYS A 414 11.01 -2.84 -34.66
N ASN A 415 12.25 -2.44 -34.38
CA ASN A 415 13.44 -2.67 -35.19
C ASN A 415 14.63 -3.20 -34.33
N GLU A 416 15.65 -2.39 -34.05
CA GLU A 416 16.87 -2.81 -33.36
C GLU A 416 16.98 -2.32 -31.90
N GLY A 417 16.03 -1.49 -31.44
CA GLY A 417 15.97 -0.96 -30.07
C GLY A 417 16.57 0.44 -29.92
N ALA A 418 16.62 0.92 -28.67
CA ALA A 418 16.99 2.30 -28.32
C ALA A 418 18.09 2.40 -27.25
N ASP A 419 18.89 1.33 -27.11
CA ASP A 419 19.95 1.26 -26.10
C ASP A 419 20.89 2.48 -26.21
N ASN A 420 21.40 2.93 -25.07
CA ASN A 420 22.24 4.11 -24.85
C ASN A 420 21.51 5.46 -25.04
N TYR A 421 20.62 5.59 -26.03
CA TYR A 421 19.81 6.79 -26.16
C TYR A 421 18.78 6.89 -25.02
N ARG A 422 18.10 5.80 -24.69
CA ARG A 422 17.08 5.76 -23.62
C ARG A 422 17.65 6.20 -22.27
N GLU A 423 18.80 5.66 -21.89
CA GLU A 423 19.46 5.98 -20.64
C GLU A 423 19.84 7.46 -20.54
N ALA A 424 20.30 8.06 -21.64
CA ALA A 424 20.60 9.49 -21.69
C ALA A 424 19.33 10.36 -21.58
N VAL A 425 18.23 9.93 -22.21
CA VAL A 425 16.94 10.62 -22.11
C VAL A 425 16.44 10.59 -20.66
N GLU A 426 16.43 9.40 -20.04
CA GLU A 426 16.01 9.21 -18.65
C GLU A 426 16.91 9.98 -17.67
N ALA A 427 18.23 9.96 -17.87
CA ALA A 427 19.19 10.65 -17.02
C ALA A 427 19.05 12.17 -17.04
N THR A 428 18.52 12.75 -18.12
CA THR A 428 18.35 14.19 -18.27
C THR A 428 16.89 14.65 -18.14
N GLY A 429 15.97 13.73 -17.81
CA GLY A 429 14.54 14.02 -17.67
C GLY A 429 13.91 14.52 -18.97
N GLY A 430 14.37 14.01 -20.12
CA GLY A 430 13.79 14.35 -21.41
C GLY A 430 12.61 13.47 -21.82
N GLU A 431 11.99 13.85 -22.92
CA GLU A 431 10.80 13.18 -23.45
C GLU A 431 11.22 11.94 -24.25
N LEU A 432 10.68 10.77 -23.87
CA LEU A 432 10.96 9.49 -24.53
C LEU A 432 9.72 9.04 -25.33
N LEU A 433 9.81 9.17 -26.66
CA LEU A 433 8.73 8.87 -27.60
C LEU A 433 9.06 7.63 -28.43
N SER A 434 8.07 6.76 -28.65
CA SER A 434 8.26 5.54 -29.46
C SER A 434 8.13 5.85 -30.96
N ILE A 435 9.15 5.55 -31.76
CA ILE A 435 9.08 5.69 -33.22
C ILE A 435 8.06 4.71 -33.85
N CYS A 436 7.74 3.61 -33.16
CA CYS A 436 6.94 2.49 -33.67
C CYS A 436 5.44 2.76 -33.85
N ALA A 437 4.84 3.63 -33.03
CA ALA A 437 3.39 3.84 -32.96
C ALA A 437 2.94 5.21 -33.52
N GLY A 438 3.82 5.87 -34.26
CA GLY A 438 3.88 7.31 -34.53
C GLY A 438 2.57 8.07 -34.78
N ASN A 439 2.17 8.88 -33.80
CA ASN A 439 1.45 10.12 -34.06
C ASN A 439 2.42 11.30 -34.02
N TRP A 440 3.09 11.55 -35.14
CA TRP A 440 4.15 12.57 -35.26
C TRP A 440 3.67 14.00 -35.01
N ALA A 441 2.37 14.27 -35.14
CA ALA A 441 1.79 15.56 -34.74
C ALA A 441 1.81 15.74 -33.21
N ASP A 442 1.48 14.67 -32.46
CA ASP A 442 1.56 14.67 -31.00
C ASP A 442 3.02 14.70 -30.54
N TYR A 443 3.93 14.05 -31.26
CA TYR A 443 5.37 14.07 -30.95
C TYR A 443 5.97 15.46 -31.13
N ALA A 444 5.61 16.16 -32.21
CA ALA A 444 6.05 17.54 -32.42
C ALA A 444 5.54 18.47 -31.30
N LEU A 445 4.34 18.23 -30.79
CA LEU A 445 3.81 18.96 -29.62
C LEU A 445 4.59 18.61 -28.35
N ALA A 446 4.72 17.32 -28.02
CA ALA A 446 5.40 16.84 -26.81
C ALA A 446 6.87 17.30 -26.75
N LEU A 447 7.60 17.24 -27.87
CA LEU A 447 8.99 17.73 -27.93
C LEU A 447 9.05 19.26 -27.77
N ALA A 448 8.09 20.00 -28.31
CA ALA A 448 8.02 21.45 -28.15
C ALA A 448 7.67 21.83 -26.71
N GLU A 449 6.76 21.09 -26.07
CA GLU A 449 6.43 21.19 -24.65
C GLU A 449 7.67 20.88 -23.81
N ALA A 450 8.34 19.74 -24.01
CA ALA A 450 9.57 19.36 -23.31
C ALA A 450 10.69 20.42 -23.44
N THR A 451 10.74 21.13 -24.58
CA THR A 451 11.67 22.24 -24.82
C THR A 451 11.39 23.45 -23.93
N VAL A 452 10.12 23.72 -23.62
CA VAL A 452 9.68 24.85 -22.79
C VAL A 452 9.37 24.47 -21.35
N ASP A 453 9.22 23.18 -21.06
CA ASP A 453 8.97 22.55 -19.75
C ASP A 453 10.20 22.56 -18.83
N LEU A 454 11.34 23.06 -19.33
CA LEU A 454 12.43 23.54 -18.48
C LEU A 454 12.18 24.96 -17.92
N ALA A 455 10.93 25.45 -17.97
CA ALA A 455 10.54 26.69 -17.33
C ALA A 455 10.24 26.42 -15.86
N TRP A 456 10.82 27.24 -14.97
CA TRP A 456 10.53 27.20 -13.52
C TRP A 456 11.00 25.93 -12.81
N THR A 457 12.14 25.37 -13.25
CA THR A 457 12.90 24.35 -12.52
C THR A 457 13.83 25.03 -11.51
N PHE A 458 13.75 24.63 -10.26
CA PHE A 458 14.54 25.17 -9.15
C PHE A 458 15.36 24.05 -8.52
N ALA A 459 16.66 24.01 -8.84
CA ALA A 459 17.60 23.04 -8.28
C ALA A 459 17.75 23.26 -6.77
N LEU A 460 17.65 22.18 -6.00
CA LEU A 460 17.78 22.21 -4.55
C LEU A 460 19.24 21.95 -4.15
N SER A 461 19.67 22.59 -3.06
CA SER A 461 21.04 22.42 -2.55
C SER A 461 21.32 21.07 -1.89
N GLU A 462 20.27 20.39 -1.42
CA GLU A 462 20.34 19.07 -0.77
C GLU A 462 19.18 18.19 -1.26
N THR A 463 19.31 16.87 -1.06
CA THR A 463 18.26 15.92 -1.47
C THR A 463 17.08 15.95 -0.50
N PRO A 464 15.86 16.32 -0.95
CA PRO A 464 14.69 16.39 -0.09
C PRO A 464 14.09 15.01 0.18
N VAL A 465 13.33 14.91 1.27
CA VAL A 465 12.27 13.91 1.41
C VAL A 465 11.08 14.39 0.56
N PRO A 466 10.69 13.71 -0.52
CA PRO A 466 9.74 14.27 -1.50
C PRO A 466 8.39 14.69 -0.92
N SER A 467 7.86 13.93 0.04
CA SER A 467 6.57 14.23 0.70
C SER A 467 6.60 15.48 1.59
N SER A 468 7.79 16.01 1.90
CA SER A 468 7.96 17.20 2.74
C SER A 468 8.04 18.51 1.95
N ILE A 469 8.14 18.43 0.62
CA ILE A 469 8.32 19.61 -0.23
C ILE A 469 7.06 20.47 -0.20
N ALA A 470 7.23 21.72 0.21
CA ALA A 470 6.22 22.76 0.20
C ALA A 470 6.75 23.93 -0.63
N VAL A 471 5.99 24.34 -1.64
CA VAL A 471 6.33 25.44 -2.55
C VAL A 471 5.41 26.62 -2.29
N SER A 472 5.95 27.84 -2.28
CA SER A 472 5.15 29.07 -2.30
C SER A 472 5.66 30.03 -3.37
N VAL A 473 4.72 30.70 -4.05
CA VAL A 473 5.00 31.67 -5.11
C VAL A 473 4.47 33.03 -4.66
N ASP A 474 5.33 34.05 -4.66
CA ASP A 474 5.05 35.40 -4.11
C ASP A 474 4.47 35.35 -2.68
N GLY A 475 4.91 34.37 -1.88
CA GLY A 475 4.47 34.12 -0.52
C GLY A 475 3.11 33.41 -0.39
N ALA A 476 2.50 32.96 -1.49
CA ALA A 476 1.28 32.17 -1.48
C ALA A 476 1.62 30.67 -1.62
N PRO A 477 1.24 29.79 -0.67
CA PRO A 477 1.54 28.37 -0.76
C PRO A 477 0.76 27.71 -1.88
N LEU A 478 1.43 26.85 -2.65
CA LEU A 478 0.82 26.02 -3.68
C LEU A 478 0.29 24.73 -3.05
N SER A 479 -0.91 24.30 -3.45
CA SER A 479 -1.50 23.01 -3.06
C SER A 479 -1.32 21.90 -4.10
N GLY A 480 -0.57 22.20 -5.17
CA GLY A 480 -0.36 21.40 -6.37
C GLY A 480 0.20 22.29 -7.48
N GLY A 481 0.36 21.78 -8.70
CA GLY A 481 0.97 22.55 -9.79
C GLY A 481 2.50 22.63 -9.69
N PHE A 482 3.10 21.67 -9.00
CA PHE A 482 4.54 21.48 -8.91
C PHE A 482 4.83 19.99 -8.68
N HIS A 483 6.03 19.56 -9.05
CA HIS A 483 6.52 18.21 -8.80
C HIS A 483 8.03 18.22 -8.57
N TYR A 484 8.56 17.14 -7.99
CA TYR A 484 9.99 16.99 -7.72
C TYR A 484 10.62 16.02 -8.72
N GLU A 485 11.64 16.49 -9.42
CA GLU A 485 12.41 15.75 -10.41
C GLU A 485 13.69 15.20 -9.78
N ALA A 486 13.67 13.92 -9.44
CA ALA A 486 14.75 13.26 -8.70
C ALA A 486 16.08 13.25 -9.47
N GLY A 487 16.05 13.11 -10.80
CA GLY A 487 17.25 13.11 -11.65
C GLY A 487 17.98 14.47 -11.64
N LEU A 488 17.23 15.56 -11.47
CA LEU A 488 17.77 16.93 -11.44
C LEU A 488 17.99 17.46 -10.02
N ASN A 489 17.55 16.73 -8.99
CA ASN A 489 17.41 17.23 -7.62
C ASN A 489 16.70 18.59 -7.58
N ALA A 490 15.60 18.74 -8.31
CA ALA A 490 14.95 20.02 -8.55
C ALA A 490 13.43 19.95 -8.40
N VAL A 491 12.81 21.08 -8.06
CA VAL A 491 11.36 21.23 -8.10
C VAL A 491 10.97 21.97 -9.37
N VAL A 492 10.03 21.42 -10.11
CA VAL A 492 9.43 22.03 -11.29
C VAL A 492 8.08 22.61 -10.89
N VAL A 493 7.82 23.87 -11.24
CA VAL A 493 6.53 24.52 -11.04
C VAL A 493 5.82 24.68 -12.38
N ASP A 494 4.68 24.03 -12.53
CA ASP A 494 4.00 23.85 -13.82
C ASP A 494 3.64 25.19 -14.49
N GLU A 495 3.25 26.20 -13.70
CA GLU A 495 2.89 27.53 -14.21
C GLU A 495 3.44 28.66 -13.33
N MET A 496 4.25 29.55 -13.93
CA MET A 496 4.72 30.78 -13.30
C MET A 496 4.93 31.92 -14.29
N VAL A 497 5.10 33.14 -13.76
CA VAL A 497 5.46 34.36 -14.48
C VAL A 497 6.89 34.77 -14.11
N ALA A 498 7.64 35.31 -15.08
CA ALA A 498 8.98 35.85 -14.86
C ALA A 498 8.98 37.01 -13.84
N GLY A 499 9.96 37.02 -12.94
CA GLY A 499 10.13 38.01 -11.87
C GLY A 499 9.35 37.71 -10.59
N GLN A 500 8.68 36.56 -10.50
CA GLN A 500 8.05 36.10 -9.26
C GLN A 500 9.08 35.45 -8.33
N SER A 501 8.87 35.58 -7.02
CA SER A 501 9.68 34.88 -6.01
C SER A 501 9.12 33.49 -5.75
N VAL A 502 10.00 32.49 -5.60
CA VAL A 502 9.64 31.13 -5.18
C VAL A 502 10.38 30.79 -3.91
N GLU A 503 9.66 30.34 -2.90
CA GLU A 503 10.24 29.79 -1.67
C GLU A 503 9.90 28.29 -1.64
N ILE A 504 10.93 27.46 -1.54
CA ILE A 504 10.78 26.00 -1.42
C ILE A 504 11.28 25.59 -0.06
N THR A 505 10.40 24.98 0.74
CA THR A 505 10.73 24.41 2.03
C THR A 505 10.63 22.89 1.97
N TYR A 506 11.65 22.19 2.45
CA TYR A 506 11.70 20.72 2.43
C TYR A 506 12.56 20.19 3.58
N SER A 507 12.30 18.96 3.99
CA SER A 507 13.14 18.23 4.94
C SER A 507 14.25 17.49 4.20
N VAL A 508 15.48 17.52 4.70
CA VAL A 508 16.62 16.83 4.08
C VAL A 508 16.55 15.33 4.38
N ALA A 509 16.78 14.47 3.40
CA ALA A 509 16.83 13.03 3.65
C ALA A 509 17.98 12.69 4.62
N ALA A 510 17.66 11.98 5.72
CA ALA A 510 18.71 11.46 6.60
C ALA A 510 19.50 10.34 5.91
N GLU A 511 20.81 10.25 6.19
CA GLU A 511 21.59 9.08 5.82
C GLU A 511 21.20 7.92 6.75
N CYS A 512 20.48 6.93 6.20
CA CYS A 512 20.06 5.79 7.00
C CYS A 512 21.27 4.90 7.37
N PRO A 513 21.44 4.57 8.67
CA PRO A 513 22.62 3.88 9.19
C PRO A 513 22.76 2.41 8.79
#